data_AF-A0A1Y1VED2-F1
#
_entry.id   AF-A0A1Y1VED2-F1
#
_cell.length_a   1.000
_cell.length_b   1.000
_cell.length_c   1.000
_cell.angle_alpha   90.00
_cell.angle_beta   90.00
_cell.angle_gamma   90.00
#
_symmetry.space_group_name_H-M   'P 1'
#
loop_
_entity.id
_entity.type
_entity.pdbx_description
1 polymer ?
#
loop_
_entity_poly.entity_id
_entity_poly.type
_entity_poly.pdbx_seq_one_letter_code
_entity_poly.pdbx_strand_id
1 'polypeptide(L)' 'MPVPEVVKKYFPNGAPESWKKLFPNGPPKDLFEGGEPGQMPPKLKALFPEGQVPEDLKIFKDGPPADLLAYLKEMQAQL' A
#
# COMPACT_ATOMS: atom_id res chain seq x y z
N MET A 1 -0.86 -0.16 -17.02
CA MET A 1 -0.03 1.00 -16.65
C MET A 1 1.29 0.48 -16.10
N PRO A 2 2.44 1.07 -16.46
CA PRO A 2 3.73 0.65 -15.93
C PRO A 2 3.73 0.86 -14.41
N VAL A 3 4.21 -0.15 -13.67
CA VAL A 3 4.41 0.01 -12.23
C VAL A 3 5.58 1.00 -12.03
N PRO A 4 5.36 2.09 -11.29
CA PRO A 4 6.35 3.14 -11.00
C PRO A 4 7.57 2.59 -10.22
N GLU A 5 8.72 3.23 -10.38
CA GLU A 5 9.99 2.76 -9.82
C GLU A 5 9.99 2.70 -8.29
N VAL A 6 9.36 3.67 -7.62
CA VAL A 6 9.18 3.67 -6.17
C VAL A 6 8.37 2.47 -5.68
N VAL A 7 7.30 2.08 -6.38
CA VAL A 7 6.56 0.86 -6.04
C VAL A 7 7.43 -0.37 -6.31
N LYS A 8 8.17 -0.43 -7.42
CA LYS A 8 9.10 -1.53 -7.72
C LYS A 8 10.23 -1.67 -6.70
N LYS A 9 10.67 -0.59 -6.07
CA LYS A 9 11.67 -0.62 -5.00
C LYS A 9 11.21 -1.45 -3.79
N TYR A 10 9.92 -1.36 -3.46
CA TYR A 10 9.34 -2.11 -2.34
C TYR A 10 8.62 -3.39 -2.78
N PHE A 11 8.17 -3.43 -4.03
CA PHE A 11 7.43 -4.50 -4.68
C PHE A 11 8.06 -4.84 -6.04
N PRO A 12 9.30 -5.38 -6.05
CA PRO A 12 10.03 -5.66 -7.29
C PRO A 12 9.32 -6.68 -8.18
N ASN A 13 8.51 -7.56 -7.58
CA ASN A 13 7.70 -8.57 -8.24
C ASN A 13 6.26 -8.10 -8.54
N GLY A 14 6.00 -6.79 -8.41
CA GLY A 14 4.66 -6.20 -8.53
C GLY A 14 3.83 -6.36 -7.26
N ALA A 15 2.52 -6.05 -7.35
CA ALA A 15 1.63 -6.08 -6.19
C ALA A 15 1.71 -7.43 -5.46
N PRO A 16 1.82 -7.40 -4.12
CA PRO A 16 1.96 -8.61 -3.32
C PRO A 16 0.76 -9.53 -3.52
N GLU A 17 0.96 -10.84 -3.40
CA GLU A 17 -0.14 -11.81 -3.61
C GLU A 17 -1.34 -11.54 -2.71
N SER A 18 -1.09 -11.10 -1.48
CA SER A 18 -2.15 -10.72 -0.56
C SER A 18 -3.00 -9.56 -1.09
N TRP A 19 -2.38 -8.60 -1.77
CA TRP A 19 -3.12 -7.55 -2.47
C TRP A 19 -3.85 -8.03 -3.69
N LYS A 20 -3.28 -8.95 -4.46
CA LYS A 20 -4.01 -9.56 -5.59
C LYS A 20 -5.22 -10.37 -5.12
N LYS A 21 -5.14 -11.00 -3.94
CA LYS A 21 -6.24 -11.74 -3.31
C LYS A 21 -7.31 -10.82 -2.74
N LEU A 22 -6.92 -9.77 -2.01
CA LEU A 22 -7.85 -8.80 -1.44
C LEU A 22 -8.45 -7.87 -2.50
N PHE A 23 -7.63 -7.50 -3.48
CA PHE A 23 -7.91 -6.53 -4.52
C PHE A 23 -7.48 -7.07 -5.89
N PRO A 24 -8.30 -7.93 -6.52
CA PRO A 24 -8.00 -8.50 -7.83
C PRO A 24 -7.81 -7.45 -8.94
N ASN A 25 -8.40 -6.26 -8.76
CA ASN A 25 -8.23 -5.10 -9.65
C ASN A 25 -7.24 -4.05 -9.13
N GLY A 26 -6.48 -4.35 -8.07
CA GLY A 26 -5.66 -3.39 -7.34
C GLY A 26 -6.42 -2.66 -6.23
N PRO A 27 -5.71 -2.15 -5.22
CA PRO A 27 -6.32 -1.57 -4.02
C PRO A 27 -7.23 -0.38 -4.39
N PRO A 28 -8.41 -0.26 -3.77
CA PRO A 28 -9.17 0.97 -3.85
C PRO A 28 -8.38 2.13 -3.24
N LYS A 29 -8.37 3.28 -3.94
CA LYS A 29 -7.70 4.52 -3.49
C LYS A 29 -8.09 4.95 -2.08
N ASP A 30 -9.33 4.66 -1.73
CA ASP A 30 -9.94 4.96 -0.43
C ASP A 30 -9.13 4.34 0.74
N LEU A 31 -8.49 3.20 0.52
CA LEU A 31 -7.70 2.50 1.56
C LEU A 31 -6.49 3.26 2.04
N PHE A 32 -5.96 4.14 1.21
CA PHE A 32 -4.78 4.96 1.48
C PHE A 32 -5.12 6.34 2.01
N GLU A 33 -6.40 6.69 2.01
CA GLU A 33 -6.88 7.98 2.45
C GLU A 33 -6.65 8.15 3.96
N GLY A 34 -6.05 9.28 4.34
CA GLY A 34 -5.64 9.54 5.72
C GLY A 34 -4.37 8.79 6.16
N GLY A 35 -3.62 8.18 5.25
CA GLY A 35 -2.30 7.60 5.55
C GLY A 35 -1.23 8.67 5.82
N GLU A 36 -0.50 8.53 6.92
CA GLU A 36 0.65 9.36 7.27
C GLU A 36 1.97 8.61 7.08
N PRO A 37 3.09 9.31 6.79
CA PRO A 37 4.38 8.65 6.59
C PRO A 37 4.78 7.86 7.82
N GLY A 38 5.12 6.58 7.65
CA GLY A 38 5.42 5.71 8.80
C GLY A 38 4.19 5.35 9.65
N GLN A 39 2.97 5.57 9.15
CA GLN A 39 1.74 5.06 9.75
C GLN A 39 0.91 4.33 8.71
N MET A 40 0.48 3.13 9.09
CA MET A 40 -0.44 2.37 8.26
C MET A 40 -1.78 3.11 8.15
N PRO A 41 -2.26 3.40 6.92
CA PRO A 41 -3.53 4.10 6.73
C PRO A 41 -4.65 3.42 7.52
N PRO A 42 -5.57 4.18 8.15
CA PRO A 42 -6.60 3.61 9.01
C PRO A 42 -7.51 2.62 8.28
N LYS A 43 -7.86 2.89 7.02
CA LYS A 43 -8.66 1.97 6.20
C LYS A 43 -7.89 0.71 5.80
N LEU A 44 -6.58 0.83 5.51
CA LEU A 44 -5.71 -0.33 5.32
C LEU A 44 -5.55 -1.15 6.61
N LYS A 45 -5.38 -0.48 7.75
CA LYS A 45 -5.31 -1.10 9.08
C LYS A 45 -6.60 -1.84 9.42
N ALA A 46 -7.76 -1.31 9.02
CA ALA A 46 -9.05 -1.97 9.20
C ALA A 46 -9.16 -3.29 8.41
N LEU A 47 -8.40 -3.46 7.33
CA LEU A 47 -8.31 -4.73 6.60
C LEU A 47 -7.37 -5.74 7.26
N PHE A 48 -6.42 -5.26 8.07
CA PHE A 48 -5.49 -6.06 8.86
C PHE A 48 -5.70 -5.82 10.38
N PRO A 49 -6.92 -6.03 10.91
CA PRO A 49 -7.29 -5.62 12.27
C PRO A 49 -6.52 -6.36 13.37
N GLU A 50 -6.05 -7.57 13.09
CA GLU A 50 -5.24 -8.36 14.03
C GLU A 50 -3.74 -8.03 13.96
N GLY A 51 -3.33 -7.03 13.16
CA GLY A 51 -1.91 -6.78 12.89
C GLY A 51 -1.25 -7.92 12.09
N GLN A 52 -2.05 -8.88 11.61
CA GLN A 52 -1.65 -9.91 10.65
C GLN A 52 -1.51 -9.27 9.27
N VAL A 53 -0.51 -8.42 9.15
CA VAL A 53 -0.05 -7.95 7.86
C VAL A 53 0.74 -9.11 7.25
N PRO A 54 0.32 -9.64 6.08
CA PRO A 54 1.05 -10.68 5.37
C PRO A 54 2.54 -10.35 5.22
N GLU A 55 3.43 -11.35 5.17
CA GLU A 55 4.88 -11.10 5.07
C GLU A 55 5.25 -10.25 3.85
N ASP A 56 4.55 -10.48 2.73
CA ASP A 56 4.65 -9.68 1.51
C ASP A 56 4.20 -8.22 1.67
N LEU A 57 3.43 -7.91 2.71
CA LEU A 57 2.98 -6.58 3.10
C LEU A 57 3.66 -6.06 4.34
N LYS A 58 4.66 -6.77 4.87
CA LYS A 58 5.37 -6.39 6.10
C LYS A 58 6.04 -5.03 6.00
N ILE A 59 6.28 -4.51 4.79
CA ILE A 59 6.69 -3.12 4.57
C ILE A 59 5.69 -2.09 5.14
N PHE A 60 4.41 -2.47 5.32
CA PHE A 60 3.35 -1.66 5.89
C PHE A 60 3.14 -1.94 7.39
N LYS A 61 3.83 -2.95 7.97
CA LYS A 61 3.74 -3.27 9.41
C LYS A 61 4.14 -2.08 10.29
N ASP A 62 5.21 -1.39 9.90
CA ASP A 62 5.68 -0.13 10.49
C ASP A 62 5.14 1.11 9.73
N GLY A 63 4.13 0.92 8.88
CA GLY A 63 3.63 1.92 7.96
C GLY A 63 4.43 2.01 6.66
N PRO A 64 3.83 2.52 5.57
CA PRO A 64 4.52 2.69 4.31
C PRO A 64 5.70 3.66 4.47
N PRO A 65 6.83 3.37 3.81
CA PRO A 65 7.95 4.31 3.75
C PRO A 65 7.49 5.63 3.12
N ALA A 66 8.05 6.74 3.61
CA ALA A 66 7.61 8.09 3.25
C ALA A 66 7.57 8.33 1.73
N ASP A 67 8.56 7.82 1.00
CA ASP A 67 8.64 7.92 -0.47
C ASP A 67 7.52 7.14 -1.18
N LEU A 68 7.23 5.91 -0.72
CA LEU A 68 6.11 5.12 -1.21
C LEU A 68 4.78 5.79 -0.89
N LEU A 69 4.63 6.36 0.30
CA LEU A 69 3.41 7.05 0.67
C LEU A 69 3.22 8.34 -0.13
N ALA A 70 4.27 9.13 -0.32
CA ALA A 70 4.22 10.33 -1.15
C ALA A 70 3.75 9.97 -2.57
N TYR A 71 4.31 8.90 -3.12
CA TYR A 71 3.87 8.38 -4.42
C TYR A 71 2.41 7.92 -4.42
N LEU A 72 1.96 7.19 -3.39
CA LEU A 72 0.57 6.74 -3.29
C LEU A 72 -0.41 7.92 -3.14
N LYS A 73 -0.03 8.96 -2.39
CA LYS A 73 -0.80 10.21 -2.27
C LYS A 73 -0.84 10.97 -3.59
N GLU A 74 0.27 11.01 -4.32
CA GLU A 74 0.34 11.69 -5.62
C GLU A 74 -0.50 10.95 -6.67
N MET A 75 -0.45 9.62 -6.72
CA MET A 75 -1.35 8.80 -7.54
C MET A 75 -2.82 8.98 -7.15
N GLN A 76 -3.12 9.15 -5.86
CA GLN A 76 -4.46 9.44 -5.40
C GLN A 76 -4.94 10.82 -5.87
N ALA A 77 -4.05 11.81 -5.93
CA ALA A 77 -4.37 13.16 -6.37
C ALA A 77 -4.52 13.29 -7.90
N GLN A 78 -3.92 12.39 -8.68
CA GLN A 78 -3.96 12.40 -10.14
C GLN A 78 -5.14 11.62 -10.77
N LEU A 79 -6.12 11.15 -9.97
CA LEU A 79 -7.30 10.37 -10.41
C LEU A 79 -8.63 10.90 -9.85
#